data_AF-A0A2V7PXS4-F1
#
_entry.id   AF-A0A2V7PXS4-F1
#
_cell.length_a   1.000
_cell.length_b   1.000
_cell.length_c   1.000
_cell.angle_alpha   90.00
_cell.angle_beta   90.00
_cell.angle_gamma   90.00
#
_symmetry.space_group_name_H-M   'P 1'
#
loop_
_entity.id
_entity.type
_entity.pdbx_description
1 polymer ?
#
loop_
_entity_poly.entity_id
_entity_poly.type
_entity_poly.pdbx_seq_one_letter_code
_entity_poly.pdbx_strand_id
1 'polypeptide(L)'
;MADWLRTRMQGARLVTTGLGFIIGAPLAIWLLHLRDMAWFTPVFCAAFFFLTWYNGPLTTVIFDVVPSRIATTVVGAYLMFIHLAGDAVAFPLVGFLSDHFGLHRAVVLLPVAALAGGLIVMSAVRSFAGDVAAART
;
A
#
# COMPACT_ATOMS: atom_id res chain seq x y z
N MET A 1 23.32 -15.07 12.87
CA MET A 1 22.18 -15.75 12.19
C MET A 1 20.87 -15.02 12.39
N ALA A 2 20.48 -14.68 13.64
CA ALA A 2 19.22 -13.96 13.92
C ALA A 2 19.09 -12.61 13.17
N ASP A 3 20.15 -11.81 13.12
CA ASP A 3 20.15 -10.52 12.40
C ASP A 3 19.96 -10.66 10.89
N TRP A 4 20.59 -11.67 10.29
CA TRP A 4 20.46 -11.95 8.86
C TRP A 4 19.07 -12.48 8.49
N LEU A 5 18.47 -13.32 9.35
CA LEU A 5 17.09 -13.74 9.16
C LEU A 5 16.13 -12.55 9.28
N ARG A 6 16.36 -11.64 10.24
CA ARG A 6 15.55 -10.43 10.42
C ARG A 6 15.56 -9.54 9.17
N THR A 7 16.73 -9.21 8.63
CA THR A 7 16.82 -8.35 7.43
C THR A 7 16.16 -8.98 6.21
N ARG A 8 16.31 -10.30 6.02
CA ARG A 8 15.69 -11.03 4.92
C ARG A 8 14.17 -11.13 5.06
N MET A 9 13.66 -11.34 6.27
CA MET A 9 12.23 -11.39 6.55
C MET A 9 11.57 -10.01 6.42
N GLN A 10 12.22 -8.94 6.87
CA GLN A 10 11.75 -7.56 6.69
C GLN A 10 11.72 -7.18 5.20
N GLY A 11 12.77 -7.50 4.44
CA GLY A 11 12.79 -7.32 2.99
C GLY A 11 11.67 -8.10 2.29
N ALA A 12 11.43 -9.36 2.68
CA ALA A 12 10.33 -10.15 2.13
C ALA A 12 8.95 -9.57 2.47
N ARG A 13 8.77 -8.96 3.65
CA ARG A 13 7.53 -8.26 4.05
C ARG A 13 7.30 -7.02 3.19
N LEU A 14 8.33 -6.21 2.95
CA LEU A 14 8.25 -5.05 2.05
C LEU A 14 7.96 -5.48 0.61
N VAL A 15 8.55 -6.59 0.15
CA VAL A 15 8.28 -7.13 -1.19
C VAL A 15 6.83 -7.57 -1.33
N THR A 16 6.31 -8.30 -0.34
CA THR A 16 4.91 -8.74 -0.33
C THR A 16 3.92 -7.58 -0.26
N THR A 17 4.23 -6.52 0.49
CA THR A 17 3.49 -5.25 0.45
C THR A 17 3.47 -4.64 -0.94
N GLY A 18 4.65 -4.43 -1.56
CA GLY A 18 4.78 -3.79 -2.86
C GLY A 18 4.07 -4.56 -3.98
N LEU A 19 4.17 -5.89 -3.96
CA LEU A 19 3.48 -6.76 -4.92
C LEU A 19 1.95 -6.65 -4.81
N GLY A 20 1.40 -6.51 -3.61
CA GLY A 20 -0.03 -6.29 -3.41
C GLY A 20 -0.53 -5.06 -4.17
N PHE A 21 0.19 -3.95 -4.11
CA PHE A 21 -0.15 -2.74 -4.87
C PHE A 21 0.10 -2.87 -6.37
N ILE A 22 1.22 -3.46 -6.77
CA ILE A 22 1.59 -3.61 -8.19
C ILE A 22 0.63 -4.54 -8.94
N ILE A 23 0.10 -5.57 -8.27
CA ILE A 23 -0.89 -6.49 -8.84
C ILE A 23 -2.32 -5.95 -8.65
N GLY A 24 -2.62 -5.41 -7.47
CA GLY A 24 -3.95 -4.89 -7.14
C GLY A 24 -4.37 -3.70 -7.99
N ALA A 25 -3.45 -2.77 -8.29
CA ALA A 25 -3.74 -1.60 -9.11
C ALA A 25 -4.23 -1.92 -10.54
N PRO A 26 -3.54 -2.76 -11.35
CA PRO A 26 -4.03 -3.12 -12.68
C PRO A 26 -5.33 -3.93 -12.62
N LEU A 27 -5.53 -4.77 -11.59
CA LEU A 27 -6.81 -5.44 -11.38
C LEU A 27 -7.95 -4.46 -11.10
N ALA A 28 -7.70 -3.43 -10.29
CA ALA A 28 -8.67 -2.37 -10.02
C ALA A 28 -8.96 -1.53 -11.29
N ILE A 29 -7.94 -1.20 -12.09
CA ILE A 29 -8.16 -0.52 -13.38
C ILE A 29 -8.99 -1.40 -14.32
N TRP A 30 -8.72 -2.70 -14.38
CA TRP A 30 -9.49 -3.64 -15.18
C TRP A 30 -10.94 -3.71 -14.71
N LEU A 31 -11.15 -3.80 -13.40
CA LEU A 31 -12.47 -3.81 -12.78
C LEU A 31 -13.31 -2.60 -13.19
N LEU A 32 -12.72 -1.40 -13.26
CA LEU A 32 -13.42 -0.17 -13.67
C LEU A 32 -13.92 -0.19 -15.12
N HIS A 33 -13.40 -1.10 -15.95
CA HIS A 33 -13.81 -1.25 -17.35
C HIS A 33 -14.72 -2.48 -17.57
N LEU A 34 -14.88 -3.34 -16.57
CA LEU A 34 -15.76 -4.50 -16.65
C LEU A 34 -17.22 -4.07 -16.63
N ARG A 35 -17.98 -4.54 -17.63
CA ARG A 35 -19.44 -4.39 -17.70
C ARG A 35 -20.18 -5.70 -17.44
N ASP A 36 -19.45 -6.82 -17.50
CA ASP A 36 -20.00 -8.16 -17.30
C ASP A 36 -19.94 -8.54 -15.82
N MET A 37 -21.11 -8.83 -15.25
CA MET A 37 -21.27 -9.18 -13.84
C MET A 37 -20.55 -10.49 -13.48
N ALA A 38 -20.41 -11.42 -14.44
CA ALA A 38 -19.73 -12.71 -14.21
C ALA A 38 -18.24 -12.53 -13.90
N TRP A 39 -17.59 -11.57 -14.56
CA TRP A 39 -16.18 -11.23 -14.34
C TRP A 39 -15.98 -10.20 -13.24
N PHE A 40 -16.98 -9.37 -12.97
CA PHE A 40 -16.90 -8.34 -11.93
C PHE A 40 -16.56 -8.93 -10.55
N THR A 41 -17.32 -9.94 -10.11
CA THR A 41 -17.14 -10.55 -8.78
C THR A 41 -15.75 -11.15 -8.55
N PRO A 42 -15.22 -12.05 -9.40
CA PRO A 42 -13.90 -12.64 -9.17
C PRO A 42 -12.77 -11.59 -9.26
N VAL A 43 -12.86 -10.63 -10.18
CA VAL A 43 -11.84 -9.57 -10.32
C VAL A 43 -11.90 -8.60 -9.14
N PHE A 44 -13.11 -8.27 -8.65
CA PHE A 44 -13.29 -7.46 -7.44
C PHE A 44 -12.67 -8.16 -6.23
N CYS A 45 -12.96 -9.44 -6.00
CA CYS A 45 -12.38 -10.20 -4.90
C CYS A 45 -10.85 -10.23 -4.97
N ALA A 46 -10.29 -10.44 -6.17
CA ALA A 46 -8.84 -10.43 -6.37
C ALA A 46 -8.23 -9.04 -6.11
N ALA A 47 -8.80 -7.99 -6.70
CA ALA A 47 -8.34 -6.61 -6.49
C ALA A 47 -8.40 -6.22 -5.01
N PHE A 48 -9.53 -6.51 -4.34
CA PHE A 48 -9.73 -6.23 -2.92
C PHE A 48 -8.71 -6.99 -2.05
N PHE A 49 -8.47 -8.26 -2.34
CA PHE A 49 -7.47 -9.06 -1.64
C PHE A 49 -6.08 -8.45 -1.76
N PHE A 50 -5.60 -8.19 -2.99
CA PHE A 50 -4.25 -7.66 -3.20
C PHE A 50 -4.07 -6.24 -2.64
N LEU A 51 -5.10 -5.40 -2.74
CA LEU A 51 -5.08 -4.04 -2.19
C LEU A 51 -5.26 -3.97 -0.67
N THR A 52 -5.72 -5.04 -0.02
CA THR A 52 -5.88 -5.06 1.45
C THR A 52 -4.77 -5.87 2.14
N TRP A 53 -4.19 -6.84 1.43
CA TRP A 53 -3.14 -7.73 1.91
C TRP A 53 -1.96 -6.97 2.54
N TYR A 54 -1.61 -5.80 1.98
CA TYR A 54 -0.44 -5.03 2.41
C TYR A 54 -0.47 -4.64 3.89
N ASN A 55 -1.65 -4.50 4.50
CA ASN A 55 -1.83 -4.00 5.87
C ASN A 55 -1.09 -4.84 6.91
N GLY A 56 -1.12 -6.17 6.75
CA GLY A 56 -0.44 -7.09 7.66
C GLY A 56 1.08 -6.91 7.64
N PRO A 57 1.75 -7.15 6.49
CA PRO A 57 3.19 -7.01 6.39
C PRO A 57 3.68 -5.59 6.73
N LEU A 58 3.01 -4.52 6.29
CA LEU A 58 3.44 -3.15 6.59
C LEU A 58 3.43 -2.84 8.09
N THR A 59 2.36 -3.20 8.79
CA THR A 59 2.25 -2.94 10.23
C THR A 59 3.34 -3.71 11.00
N THR A 60 3.65 -4.94 10.60
CA THR A 60 4.73 -5.72 11.23
C THR A 60 6.11 -5.13 10.98
N VAL A 61 6.37 -4.54 9.81
CA VAL A 61 7.63 -3.85 9.53
C VAL A 61 7.80 -2.63 10.45
N ILE A 62 6.72 -1.87 10.70
CA ILE A 62 6.75 -0.75 11.65
C ILE A 62 7.11 -1.25 13.06
N PHE A 63 6.47 -2.32 13.53
CA PHE A 63 6.79 -2.90 14.83
C PHE A 63 8.24 -3.40 14.93
N ASP A 64 8.85 -3.84 13.83
CA ASP A 64 10.21 -4.36 13.85
C ASP A 64 11.29 -3.27 13.95
N VAL A 65 10.99 -2.03 13.53
CA VAL A 65 11.95 -0.89 13.49
C VAL A 65 11.71 0.15 14.59
N VAL A 66 10.57 0.11 15.27
CA VAL A 66 10.20 1.04 16.33
C VAL A 66 10.43 0.41 17.71
N PRO A 67 10.93 1.16 18.71
CA PRO A 67 11.03 0.65 20.08
C PRO A 67 9.68 0.21 20.64
N SER A 68 9.64 -0.95 21.30
CA SER A 68 8.39 -1.58 21.79
C SER A 68 7.54 -0.68 22.70
N ARG A 69 8.16 0.29 23.39
CA ARG A 69 7.47 1.25 24.27
C ARG A 69 6.51 2.18 23.52
N ILE A 70 6.83 2.52 22.27
CA ILE A 70 6.08 3.52 21.47
C ILE A 70 5.47 2.93 20.20
N ALA A 71 5.68 1.63 19.93
CA ALA A 71 5.30 1.02 18.67
C ALA A 71 3.79 1.08 18.39
N THR A 72 2.95 0.84 19.40
CA THR A 72 1.48 0.99 19.27
C THR A 72 1.07 2.43 18.98
N THR A 73 1.72 3.42 19.58
CA THR A 73 1.47 4.84 19.28
C THR A 73 1.87 5.18 17.85
N VAL A 74 3.03 4.67 17.38
CA VAL A 74 3.48 4.90 16.00
C VAL A 74 2.54 4.25 14.99
N VAL A 75 2.09 3.02 15.24
CA VAL A 75 1.09 2.36 14.39
C VAL A 75 -0.24 3.12 14.40
N GLY A 76 -0.70 3.58 15.56
CA GLY A 76 -1.90 4.42 15.66
C GLY A 76 -1.78 5.73 14.89
N ALA A 77 -0.65 6.42 15.01
CA ALA A 77 -0.37 7.65 14.25
C ALA A 77 -0.27 7.40 12.75
N TYR A 78 0.35 6.29 12.34
CA TYR A 78 0.40 5.85 10.95
C TYR A 78 -1.02 5.61 10.40
N LEU A 79 -1.85 4.85 11.11
CA LEU A 79 -3.23 4.58 10.70
C LEU A 79 -4.05 5.88 10.62
N MET A 80 -3.92 6.75 11.63
CA MET A 80 -4.56 8.07 11.61
C MET A 80 -4.13 8.88 10.38
N PHE A 81 -2.83 8.91 10.07
CA PHE A 81 -2.32 9.65 8.93
C PHE A 81 -2.84 9.12 7.59
N ILE A 82 -2.81 7.80 7.37
CA ILE A 82 -3.30 7.23 6.11
C ILE A 82 -4.82 7.40 5.94
N HIS A 83 -5.59 7.33 7.03
CA HIS A 83 -7.03 7.54 6.98
C HIS A 83 -7.36 9.01 6.79
N LEU A 84 -6.66 9.91 7.46
CA LEU A 84 -6.85 11.35 7.24
C LEU A 84 -6.48 11.72 5.80
N ALA A 85 -5.34 11.24 5.30
CA ALA A 85 -4.92 11.48 3.92
C ALA A 85 -5.87 10.83 2.90
N GLY A 86 -6.31 9.59 3.14
CA GLY A 86 -7.22 8.88 2.25
C GLY A 86 -8.63 9.47 2.28
N ASP A 87 -9.26 9.47 3.44
CA ASP A 87 -10.68 9.79 3.57
C ASP A 87 -10.93 11.30 3.53
N ALA A 88 -10.10 12.11 4.22
CA ALA A 88 -10.33 13.55 4.29
C ALA A 88 -9.74 14.32 3.10
N VAL A 89 -8.68 13.84 2.46
CA VAL A 89 -8.06 14.53 1.31
C VAL A 89 -8.43 13.87 -0.02
N ALA A 90 -8.38 12.55 -0.13
CA ALA A 90 -8.62 11.90 -1.42
C ALA A 90 -10.10 11.98 -1.85
N PHE A 91 -11.08 11.85 -0.95
CA PHE A 91 -12.50 11.92 -1.36
C PHE A 91 -12.90 13.30 -1.92
N PRO A 92 -12.59 14.44 -1.26
CA PRO A 92 -12.90 15.75 -1.85
C PRO A 92 -12.13 15.99 -3.16
N LEU A 93 -10.87 15.55 -3.23
CA LEU A 93 -10.07 15.67 -4.45
C LEU A 93 -10.68 14.89 -5.62
N VAL A 94 -11.07 13.63 -5.40
CA VAL A 94 -11.73 12.81 -6.42
C VAL A 94 -13.08 13.40 -6.81
N GLY A 95 -13.86 13.92 -5.85
CA GLY A 95 -15.11 14.64 -6.13
C GLY A 95 -14.89 15.84 -7.03
N PHE A 96 -13.96 16.74 -6.65
CA PHE A 96 -13.60 17.91 -7.46
C PHE A 96 -13.15 17.51 -8.87
N LEU A 97 -12.29 16.49 -9.01
CA LEU A 97 -11.84 16.04 -10.33
C LEU A 97 -12.96 15.38 -11.14
N SER A 98 -13.89 14.69 -10.48
CA SER A 98 -15.07 14.10 -11.11
C SER A 98 -15.95 15.17 -11.74
N ASP A 99 -16.15 16.30 -11.06
CA ASP A 99 -16.96 17.42 -11.55
C ASP A 99 -16.37 18.07 -12.82
N HIS A 100 -15.04 18.01 -12.99
CA HIS A 100 -14.34 18.65 -14.12
C HIS A 100 -14.05 17.70 -15.28
N PHE A 101 -13.66 16.46 -14.99
CA PHE A 101 -13.13 15.51 -16.00
C PHE A 101 -13.95 14.23 -16.15
N GLY A 102 -14.99 14.07 -15.32
CA GLY A 102 -15.86 12.90 -15.26
C GLY A 102 -15.40 11.85 -14.26
N LEU A 103 -16.37 11.18 -13.63
CA LEU A 103 -16.15 10.20 -12.56
C LEU A 103 -15.19 9.08 -12.94
N HIS A 104 -15.30 8.55 -14.17
CA HIS A 104 -14.43 7.46 -14.63
C HIS A 104 -12.95 7.82 -14.54
N ARG A 105 -12.59 9.02 -15.01
CA ARG A 105 -11.20 9.50 -14.99
C ARG A 105 -10.74 9.78 -13.56
N ALA A 106 -11.61 10.37 -12.75
CA ALA A 106 -11.30 10.68 -11.36
C ALA A 106 -11.04 9.41 -10.53
N VAL A 107 -11.84 8.36 -10.71
CA VAL A 107 -11.70 7.10 -9.97
C VAL A 107 -10.48 6.28 -10.42
N VAL A 108 -10.08 6.36 -11.70
CA VAL A 108 -8.83 5.72 -12.18
C VAL A 108 -7.57 6.28 -11.51
N LEU A 109 -7.60 7.50 -10.97
CA LEU A 109 -6.46 8.06 -10.23
C LEU A 109 -6.14 7.27 -8.95
N LEU A 110 -7.15 6.67 -8.30
CA LEU A 110 -6.96 5.90 -7.08
C LEU A 110 -6.03 4.68 -7.28
N PRO A 111 -6.27 3.77 -8.23
CA PRO A 111 -5.35 2.66 -8.49
C PRO A 111 -4.01 3.12 -9.08
N VAL A 112 -3.96 4.25 -9.80
CA VAL A 112 -2.68 4.81 -10.26
C VAL A 112 -1.82 5.28 -9.08
N ALA A 113 -2.41 5.96 -8.10
CA ALA A 113 -1.74 6.33 -6.85
C ALA A 113 -1.27 5.09 -6.07
N ALA A 114 -2.10 4.04 -6.02
CA ALA A 114 -1.71 2.77 -5.41
C ALA A 114 -0.50 2.14 -6.12
N LEU A 115 -0.47 2.15 -7.46
CA LEU A 115 0.66 1.64 -8.25
C LEU A 115 1.94 2.44 -7.95
N ALA A 116 1.86 3.77 -7.90
CA ALA A 116 2.97 4.63 -7.51
C ALA A 116 3.47 4.30 -6.10
N GLY A 117 2.57 4.10 -5.14
CA GLY A 117 2.90 3.64 -3.78
C GLY A 117 3.61 2.28 -3.78
N GLY A 118 3.14 1.32 -4.57
CA GLY A 118 3.79 0.02 -4.74
C GLY A 118 5.22 0.11 -5.28
N LEU A 119 5.45 0.99 -6.26
CA LEU A 119 6.79 1.26 -6.81
C LEU A 119 7.71 1.93 -5.78
N ILE A 120 7.19 2.86 -4.99
CA ILE A 120 7.95 3.49 -3.88
C ILE A 120 8.36 2.44 -2.86
N VAL A 121 7.45 1.57 -2.43
CA VAL A 121 7.76 0.46 -1.51
C VAL A 121 8.80 -0.49 -2.11
N MET A 122 8.69 -0.82 -3.40
CA MET A 122 9.70 -1.61 -4.11
C MET A 122 11.08 -0.95 -4.14
N SER A 123 11.13 0.37 -4.31
CA SER A 123 12.39 1.10 -4.27
C SER A 123 13.03 1.07 -2.88
N ALA A 124 12.21 1.15 -1.82
CA ALA A 124 12.66 1.09 -0.44
C ALA A 124 13.32 -0.25 -0.11
N VAL A 125 12.89 -1.38 -0.72
CA VAL A 125 13.54 -2.69 -0.54
C VAL A 125 15.03 -2.64 -0.89
N ARG A 126 15.42 -1.86 -1.91
CA ARG A 126 16.82 -1.75 -2.33
C ARG A 126 17.67 -0.93 -1.34
N SER A 127 17.07 0.07 -0.70
CA SER A 127 17.74 0.95 0.26
C SER A 127 17.75 0.38 1.69
N PHE A 128 16.81 -0.51 2.01
CA PHE A 128 16.60 -1.02 3.37
C PHE A 128 17.81 -1.75 3.96
N ALA A 129 18.59 -2.46 3.13
CA ALA A 129 19.81 -3.13 3.59
C ALA A 129 20.89 -2.15 4.06
N GLY A 130 20.92 -0.93 3.49
CA GLY A 130 21.84 0.14 3.88
C GLY A 130 21.39 0.87 5.15
N ASP A 131 20.10 1.20 5.24
CA ASP A 131 19.55 1.97 6.37
C ASP A 131 19.56 1.17 7.69
N VAL A 132 19.29 -0.13 7.64
CA VAL A 132 19.36 -1.00 8.82
C VAL A 132 20.80 -1.17 9.33
N ALA A 133 21.80 -1.09 8.43
CA ALA A 133 23.21 -1.12 8.81
C ALA A 133 23.66 0.21 9.45
N ALA A 134 23.17 1.34 8.94
CA ALA A 134 23.48 2.68 9.45
C ALA A 134 22.79 2.98 10.80
N ALA A 135 21.59 2.45 11.06
CA ALA A 135 20.89 2.65 12.34
C ALA A 135 21.52 1.91 13.53
N ARG A 136 22.59 1.12 13.31
CA ARG A 136 23.31 0.36 14.33
C ARG A 136 24.66 0.96 14.74
N THR A 137 25.10 2.05 14.11
CA THR A 137 26.29 2.83 14.49
C THR A 137 25.89 4.05 15.32
#